data_AF-A0AB73KHM9-F1
#
_entry.id   AF-A0AB73KHM9-F1
#
_cell.length_a   1.000
_cell.length_b   1.000
_cell.length_c   1.000
_cell.angle_alpha   90.00
_cell.angle_beta   90.00
_cell.angle_gamma   90.00
#
_symmetry.space_group_name_H-M   'P 1'
#
loop_
_entity.id
_entity.type
_entity.pdbx_description
1 polymer ?
#
loop_
_entity_poly.entity_id
_entity_poly.type
_entity_poly.pdbx_seq_one_letter_code
_entity_poly.pdbx_strand_id
1 'polypeptide(L)' 'MSNDANTGAYMSPTMRCSNCLQPVIEGPEGGYVCGLCYHLVEPDGYEVRRKEGVKRAAEARQERAEVRRLSKERKQSA' A
#
# COMPACT_ATOMS: atom_id res chain seq x y z
N MET A 1 -35.26 -30.11 -5.37
CA MET A 1 -34.32 -29.56 -6.36
C MET A 1 -34.51 -28.05 -6.36
N SER A 2 -33.39 -27.32 -6.35
CA SER A 2 -33.25 -25.87 -6.53
C SER A 2 -33.48 -25.03 -5.29
N ASN A 3 -32.59 -24.12 -4.89
CA ASN A 3 -31.14 -23.96 -5.01
C ASN A 3 -30.86 -22.80 -4.06
N ASP A 4 -29.78 -22.90 -3.29
CA ASP A 4 -29.33 -21.87 -2.35
C ASP A 4 -29.16 -20.52 -3.05
N ALA A 5 -30.17 -19.66 -2.98
CA ALA A 5 -30.03 -18.24 -3.29
C ALA A 5 -29.38 -17.57 -2.08
N ASN A 6 -28.11 -17.91 -1.87
CA ASN A 6 -27.16 -17.17 -1.07
C ASN A 6 -27.02 -15.77 -1.70
N THR A 7 -27.99 -14.90 -1.42
CA THR A 7 -27.93 -13.48 -1.74
C THR A 7 -26.94 -12.85 -0.77
N GLY A 8 -25.66 -13.08 -1.09
CA GLY A 8 -24.49 -12.56 -0.41
C GLY A 8 -24.53 -11.04 -0.35
N ALA A 9 -25.19 -10.52 0.68
CA ALA A 9 -25.20 -9.12 1.08
C ALA A 9 -23.87 -8.73 1.76
N TYR A 10 -22.74 -9.16 1.19
CA TYR A 10 -21.42 -8.59 1.46
C TYR A 10 -21.09 -7.60 0.33
N MET A 11 -21.94 -6.59 0.16
CA MET A 11 -21.53 -5.41 -0.60
C MET A 11 -20.67 -4.54 0.31
N SER A 12 -19.38 -4.88 0.43
CA SER A 12 -18.39 -3.86 0.74
C SER A 12 -18.37 -2.84 -0.42
N PRO A 13 -17.85 -1.61 -0.23
CA PRO A 13 -17.73 -0.64 -1.30
C PRO A 13 -16.80 -1.22 -2.37
N THR A 14 -17.39 -1.85 -3.37
CA THR A 14 -16.68 -2.59 -4.42
C THR A 14 -15.95 -1.59 -5.30
N MET A 15 -14.71 -1.28 -4.94
CA MET A 15 -13.78 -0.59 -5.83
C MET A 15 -13.78 -1.31 -7.18
N ARG A 16 -14.09 -0.57 -8.24
CA ARG A 16 -14.12 -1.09 -9.61
C ARG A 16 -12.87 -0.68 -10.35
N CYS A 17 -12.38 -1.55 -11.21
CA CYS A 17 -11.27 -1.23 -12.09
C CYS A 17 -11.66 -0.09 -13.04
N SER A 18 -10.87 0.98 -13.09
CA SER A 18 -11.08 2.11 -14.01
C SER A 18 -11.04 1.73 -15.49
N ASN A 19 -10.37 0.62 -15.84
CA ASN A 19 -10.19 0.19 -17.23
C ASN A 19 -11.24 -0.83 -17.69
N CYS A 20 -11.58 -1.83 -16.87
CA CYS A 20 -12.49 -2.93 -17.26
C CYS A 20 -13.74 -3.08 -16.38
N LEU A 21 -13.93 -2.19 -15.41
CA LEU A 21 -15.10 -2.10 -14.50
C LEU A 21 -15.39 -3.33 -13.63
N GLN A 22 -14.51 -4.34 -13.67
CA GLN A 22 -14.58 -5.51 -12.81
C GLN A 22 -14.30 -5.16 -11.34
N PRO A 23 -14.87 -5.92 -10.38
CA PRO A 23 -14.54 -5.77 -8.97
C PRO A 23 -13.04 -5.94 -8.71
N VAL A 24 -12.50 -5.10 -7.84
CA VAL A 24 -11.10 -5.15 -7.43
C VAL A 24 -11.02 -5.87 -6.09
N ILE A 25 -10.18 -6.90 -5.99
CA ILE A 25 -9.94 -7.63 -4.76
C ILE A 25 -8.91 -6.82 -3.94
N GLU A 26 -9.25 -6.48 -2.70
CA GLU A 26 -8.40 -5.67 -1.83
C GLU A 26 -7.09 -6.42 -1.49
N GLY A 27 -5.95 -5.74 -1.65
CA GLY A 27 -4.64 -6.23 -1.20
C GLY A 27 -4.26 -5.64 0.17
N PRO A 28 -3.53 -6.36 1.04
CA PRO A 28 -3.23 -5.94 2.41
C PRO A 28 -2.33 -4.69 2.55
N GLU A 29 -1.67 -4.25 1.47
CA GLU A 29 -0.61 -3.22 1.51
C GLU A 29 -0.85 -2.07 0.51
N GLY A 30 -2.13 -1.75 0.24
CA GLY A 30 -2.53 -0.49 -0.41
C GLY A 30 -2.33 -0.41 -1.93
N GLY A 31 -1.75 -1.42 -2.57
CA GLY A 31 -1.80 -1.57 -4.03
C GLY A 31 -2.93 -2.52 -4.41
N TYR A 32 -3.82 -2.09 -5.30
CA TYR A 32 -4.88 -2.96 -5.81
C TYR A 32 -4.54 -3.33 -7.24
N VAL A 33 -4.77 -4.58 -7.61
CA VAL A 33 -4.62 -5.05 -8.98
C VAL A 33 -5.94 -5.65 -9.41
N CYS A 34 -6.44 -5.24 -10.57
CA CYS A 34 -7.59 -5.90 -11.16
C CYS A 34 -7.22 -7.34 -11.51
N GLY A 35 -7.92 -8.33 -10.95
CA GLY A 35 -7.64 -9.74 -11.21
C GLY A 35 -7.90 -10.20 -12.66
N LEU A 36 -8.55 -9.38 -13.49
CA LEU A 36 -8.84 -9.70 -14.90
C LEU A 36 -7.85 -9.03 -15.86
N CYS A 37 -7.74 -7.71 -15.83
CA CYS A 37 -6.90 -6.96 -16.78
C CYS A 37 -5.52 -6.59 -16.21
N TYR A 38 -5.23 -6.99 -14.97
CA TYR A 38 -3.98 -6.69 -14.24
C TYR A 38 -3.67 -5.19 -14.13
N HIS A 39 -4.65 -4.32 -14.34
CA HIS A 39 -4.50 -2.89 -14.15
C HIS A 39 -4.31 -2.57 -12.67
N LEU A 40 -3.29 -1.76 -12.38
CA LEU A 40 -3.07 -1.22 -11.05
C LEU A 40 -4.17 -0.20 -10.74
N VAL A 41 -4.92 -0.44 -9.68
CA VAL A 41 -5.95 0.45 -9.17
C VAL A 41 -5.42 1.09 -7.90
N GLU A 42 -5.29 2.41 -7.91
CA GLU A 42 -4.92 3.18 -6.73
C GLU A 42 -6.20 3.57 -5.97
N PRO A 43 -6.33 3.27 -4.68
CA PRO A 43 -7.48 3.70 -3.90
C PRO A 43 -7.35 5.16 -3.50
N ASP A 44 -8.47 5.74 -3.07
CA ASP A 44 -8.50 7.11 -2.61
C ASP A 44 -7.47 7.34 -1.48
N GLY A 45 -6.73 8.44 -1.60
CA GLY A 45 -5.67 8.83 -0.68
C GLY A 45 -4.41 7.97 -0.72
N TYR A 46 -4.30 6.93 -1.59
CA TYR A 46 -3.07 6.15 -1.70
C TYR A 46 -1.88 6.96 -2.14
N GLU A 47 -2.06 7.90 -3.06
CA GLU A 47 -0.98 8.77 -3.50
C GLU A 47 -0.36 9.53 -2.33
N VAL A 48 -1.20 10.05 -1.42
CA VAL A 48 -0.76 10.76 -0.22
C VAL A 48 -0.03 9.80 0.72
N ARG A 49 -0.63 8.65 1.06
CA ARG A 49 0.00 7.64 1.94
C ARG A 49 1.33 7.14 1.39
N ARG A 50 1.43 6.94 0.07
CA ARG A 50 2.66 6.54 -0.64
C ARG A 50 3.73 7.62 -0.51
N LYS A 51 3.40 8.89 -0.77
CA LYS A 51 4.32 10.02 -0.60
C LYS A 51 4.79 10.16 0.85
N GLU A 52 3.90 10.03 1.82
CA GLU A 52 4.24 10.03 3.25
C GLU A 52 5.13 8.86 3.64
N GLY A 53 4.86 7.66 3.11
CA GLY A 53 5.70 6.48 3.30
C GLY A 53 7.12 6.69 2.78
N VAL A 54 7.27 7.26 1.58
CA VAL A 54 8.57 7.60 0.99
C VAL A 54 9.30 8.63 1.85
N LYS A 55 8.60 9.68 2.33
CA LYS A 55 9.17 10.70 3.22
C LYS A 55 9.68 10.10 4.52
N ARG A 56 8.86 9.30 5.22
CA ARG A 56 9.24 8.59 6.45
C ARG A 56 10.45 7.67 6.24
N ALA A 57 10.49 6.95 5.12
CA ALA A 57 11.61 6.09 4.78
C ALA A 57 12.91 6.89 4.54
N ALA A 58 12.81 8.09 3.95
CA ALA A 58 13.96 8.97 3.75
C ALA A 58 14.48 9.53 5.09
N GLU A 59 13.59 10.03 5.95
CA GLU A 59 13.93 10.52 7.29
C GLU A 59 14.62 9.45 8.14
N ALA A 60 14.07 8.23 8.17
CA ALA A 60 14.66 7.11 8.89
C ALA A 60 16.04 6.71 8.33
N ARG A 61 16.31 6.91 7.03
CA ARG A 61 17.65 6.69 6.45
C ARG A 61 18.63 7.77 6.91
N GLN A 62 18.21 9.03 6.98
CA GLN A 62 19.05 10.14 7.44
C GLN A 62 19.42 9.96 8.91
N GLU A 63 18.46 9.62 9.77
CA GLU A 63 18.71 9.36 11.19
C GLU A 63 19.73 8.22 11.38
N ARG A 64 19.56 7.10 10.66
CA ARG A 64 20.53 6.00 10.69
C ARG A 64 21.92 6.42 10.21
N ALA A 65 22.00 7.28 9.21
CA ALA A 65 23.28 7.79 8.72
C ALA A 65 23.98 8.67 9.76
N GLU A 66 23.22 9.53 10.45
CA GLU A 66 23.71 10.42 11.49
C GLU A 66 24.21 9.65 12.72
N VAL A 67 23.44 8.66 13.20
CA VAL A 67 23.85 7.77 14.29
C VAL A 67 25.16 7.05 13.95
N ARG A 68 25.31 6.61 12.69
CA ARG A 68 26.55 5.99 12.20
C ARG A 68 27.71 6.98 12.19
N ARG A 69 27.49 8.23 11.80
CA ARG A 69 28.51 9.30 11.78
C ARG A 69 29.02 9.58 13.20
N LEU A 70 28.11 9.91 14.12
CA LEU A 70 28.44 10.19 15.53
C LEU A 70 29.14 9.02 16.21
N SER A 71 28.72 7.79 15.91
CA SER A 71 29.37 6.59 16.45
C SER A 71 30.80 6.38 15.93
N LYS A 72 31.08 6.79 14.68
CA LYS A 72 32.45 6.76 14.12
C LYS A 72 33.32 7.82 14.78
N GLU A 73 32.80 9.04 14.93
CA GLU A 73 33.53 10.14 15.58
C GLU A 73 33.90 9.80 17.02
N ARG A 74 32.93 9.28 17.81
CA ARG A 74 33.21 8.84 19.18
C ARG A 74 34.30 7.77 19.27
N LYS A 75 34.37 6.86 18.31
CA LYS A 75 35.42 5.82 18.25
C LYS A 75 36.79 6.37 17.84
N GLN A 76 36.83 7.46 17.08
CA GLN A 76 38.08 8.10 16.66
C GLN A 76 38.66 9.00 17.75
N SER A 77 37.81 9.51 18.64
CA SER A 77 38.20 10.35 19.78
C SER A 77 38.53 9.58 21.07
N ALA A 78 38.47 8.25 21.05
CA ALA A 78 38.74 7.35 22.17
C ALA A 78 39.98 6.51 21.89
#